data_AF-A0A377M0W6-F1
#
_entry.id   AF-A0A377M0W6-F1
#
_cell.length_a   1.000
_cell.length_b   1.000
_cell.length_c   1.000
_cell.angle_alpha   90.00
_cell.angle_beta   90.00
_cell.angle_gamma   90.00
#
_symmetry.space_group_name_H-M   'P 1'
#
loop_
_entity.id
_entity.type
_entity.pdbx_description
1 polymer ?
#
loop_
_entity_poly.entity_id
_entity_poly.type
_entity_poly.pdbx_seq_one_letter_code
_entity_poly.pdbx_strand_id
1 'polypeptide(L)'
;MGEDGYPHQGKVDFLDNQLTPSTGTIRMRALLDNTQRQFTPGLFARVRLPGSAEFQATLIDDKAVLTDQDRKYVYVVDKESKAQRRDITPGRLADGLRIVQQGLKPGDKVIVDGLQKVFMPGMPVNAKTVAMTTRAALN
;
A
#
# COMPACT_ATOMS: atom_id res chain seq x y z
N MET A 1 15.89 -8.14 29.93
CA MET A 1 15.49 -6.84 29.37
C MET A 1 15.32 -7.06 27.87
N GLY A 2 14.11 -6.96 27.36
CA GLY A 2 13.88 -6.95 25.92
C GLY A 2 14.07 -5.53 25.43
N GLU A 3 14.82 -5.34 24.35
CA GLU A 3 14.91 -4.04 23.69
C GLU A 3 13.55 -3.70 23.06
N ASP A 4 13.13 -2.44 23.18
CA ASP A 4 11.93 -1.95 22.52
C ASP A 4 12.22 -1.57 21.06
N GLY A 5 11.30 -1.92 20.16
CA GLY A 5 11.43 -1.69 18.72
C GLY A 5 12.12 -2.83 17.95
N TYR A 6 12.82 -2.48 16.86
CA TYR A 6 13.61 -3.41 16.04
C TYR A 6 14.96 -2.72 15.69
N PRO A 7 15.84 -2.47 16.68
CA PRO A 7 17.03 -1.63 16.51
C PRO A 7 18.13 -2.31 15.69
N HIS A 8 18.08 -3.63 15.56
CA HIS A 8 19.08 -4.44 14.90
C HIS A 8 18.65 -4.82 13.49
N GLN A 9 19.47 -4.48 12.49
CA GLN A 9 19.24 -4.88 11.11
C GLN A 9 19.98 -6.18 10.79
N GLY A 10 19.26 -7.16 10.24
CA GLY A 10 19.82 -8.41 9.75
C GLY A 10 19.54 -8.60 8.26
N LYS A 11 20.44 -9.29 7.58
CA LYS A 11 20.27 -9.65 6.16
C LYS A 11 19.87 -11.12 6.06
N VAL A 12 18.74 -11.40 5.41
CA VAL A 12 18.37 -12.78 5.06
C VAL A 12 19.37 -13.30 4.04
N ASP A 13 20.02 -14.40 4.35
CA ASP A 13 21.04 -15.04 3.52
C ASP A 13 20.56 -16.39 2.95
N PHE A 14 19.61 -17.05 3.63
CA PHE A 14 19.05 -18.31 3.18
C PHE A 14 17.54 -18.37 3.44
N LEU A 15 16.81 -18.77 2.41
CA LEU A 15 15.40 -19.15 2.46
C LEU A 15 15.30 -20.58 1.96
N ASP A 16 14.82 -21.49 2.80
CA ASP A 16 14.59 -22.86 2.38
C ASP A 16 13.44 -22.89 1.36
N ASN A 17 13.62 -23.60 0.24
CA ASN A 17 12.60 -23.72 -0.81
C ASN A 17 11.57 -24.82 -0.50
N GLN A 18 11.75 -25.55 0.61
CA GLN A 18 10.83 -26.59 1.06
C GLN A 18 9.93 -26.07 2.18
N LEU A 19 8.63 -26.01 1.90
CA LEU A 19 7.61 -25.81 2.92
C LEU A 19 7.51 -27.09 3.74
N THR A 20 7.68 -27.02 5.06
CA THR A 20 7.43 -28.19 5.92
C THR A 20 5.91 -28.42 6.00
N PRO A 21 5.34 -29.49 5.37
CA PRO A 21 3.90 -29.59 5.16
C PRO A 21 3.11 -29.78 6.46
N SER A 22 3.75 -30.33 7.49
CA SER A 22 3.13 -30.61 8.79
C SER A 22 2.90 -29.36 9.65
N THR A 23 3.65 -28.27 9.40
CA THR A 23 3.60 -27.05 10.24
C THR A 23 3.38 -25.78 9.42
N GLY A 24 3.46 -25.84 8.08
CA GLY A 24 3.37 -24.66 7.22
C GLY A 24 4.53 -23.67 7.43
N THR A 25 5.63 -24.11 8.04
CA THR A 25 6.78 -23.24 8.34
C THR A 25 7.83 -23.32 7.24
N ILE A 26 8.38 -22.15 6.88
CA ILE A 26 9.57 -22.03 6.04
C ILE A 26 10.75 -21.70 6.94
N ARG A 27 11.88 -22.40 6.75
CA ARG A 27 13.11 -22.11 7.48
C ARG A 27 13.84 -20.96 6.79
N MET A 28 14.22 -19.96 7.58
CA MET A 28 14.98 -18.80 7.13
C MET A 28 16.22 -18.65 8.00
N ARG A 29 17.34 -18.25 7.39
CA ARG A 29 18.56 -17.85 8.09
C ARG A 29 18.89 -16.40 7.73
N ALA A 30 19.08 -15.59 8.75
CA ALA A 30 19.57 -14.23 8.61
C ALA A 30 20.92 -14.09 9.32
N LEU A 31 21.76 -13.22 8.77
CA LEU A 31 23.02 -12.78 9.36
C LEU A 31 22.78 -11.47 10.10
N LEU A 32 23.27 -11.40 11.34
CA LEU A 32 23.17 -10.23 12.20
C LEU A 32 24.58 -9.89 12.71
N ASP A 33 24.93 -8.62 12.73
CA ASP A 33 26.20 -8.17 13.31
C ASP A 33 26.19 -8.36 14.84
N ASN A 34 27.19 -9.08 15.34
CA ASN A 34 27.38 -9.35 16.76
C ASN A 34 28.80 -8.96 17.22
N THR A 35 29.38 -7.90 16.65
CA THR A 35 30.74 -7.44 17.00
C THR A 35 30.89 -7.11 18.49
N GLN A 36 29.81 -6.65 19.13
CA GLN A 36 29.78 -6.35 20.58
C GLN A 36 29.49 -7.56 21.47
N ARG A 37 29.35 -8.78 20.90
CA ARG A 37 29.07 -10.04 21.62
C ARG A 37 27.82 -9.99 22.52
N GLN A 38 26.82 -9.21 22.13
CA GLN A 38 25.58 -9.03 22.87
C GLN A 38 24.58 -10.18 22.64
N PHE A 39 24.70 -10.90 21.52
CA PHE A 39 23.82 -12.02 21.20
C PHE A 39 24.53 -13.35 21.47
N THR A 40 23.99 -14.10 22.42
CA THR A 40 24.46 -15.47 22.72
C THR A 40 23.59 -16.51 22.00
N PRO A 41 24.16 -17.62 21.50
CA PRO A 41 23.37 -18.70 20.93
C PRO A 41 22.30 -19.23 21.91
N GLY A 42 21.11 -19.57 21.38
CA GLY A 42 19.98 -20.07 22.17
C GLY A 42 18.97 -19.01 22.60
N LEU A 43 19.21 -17.73 22.30
CA LEU A 43 18.24 -16.66 22.54
C LEU A 43 17.08 -16.70 21.55
N PHE A 44 15.89 -16.32 22.03
CA PHE A 44 14.74 -16.02 21.19
C PHE A 44 14.76 -14.54 20.82
N ALA A 45 14.49 -14.24 19.54
CA ALA A 45 14.37 -12.88 19.03
C ALA A 45 13.04 -12.71 18.29
N ARG A 46 12.47 -11.50 18.34
CA ARG A 46 11.33 -11.12 17.50
C ARG A 46 11.86 -10.43 16.26
N VAL A 47 11.60 -10.99 15.09
CA VAL A 47 12.07 -10.46 13.81
C VAL A 47 10.88 -9.84 13.07
N ARG A 48 11.09 -8.67 12.46
CA ARG A 48 10.16 -8.07 11.50
C ARG A 48 10.80 -8.10 10.12
N LEU A 49 10.20 -8.87 9.21
CA LEU A 49 10.63 -8.95 7.82
C LEU A 49 9.60 -8.25 6.94
N PRO A 50 9.98 -7.25 6.13
CA PRO A 50 9.08 -6.70 5.12
C PRO A 50 8.78 -7.77 4.05
N GLY A 51 7.51 -8.13 3.90
CA GLY A 51 7.06 -9.20 3.00
C GLY A 51 6.98 -8.82 1.52
N SER A 52 7.27 -7.57 1.17
CA SER A 52 7.36 -7.10 -0.22
C SER A 52 8.40 -6.00 -0.31
N ALA A 53 9.08 -5.89 -1.46
CA ALA A 53 9.93 -4.74 -1.76
C ALA A 53 9.14 -3.43 -1.59
N GLU A 54 9.83 -2.37 -1.19
CA GLU A 54 9.25 -1.02 -1.22
C GLU A 54 8.94 -0.66 -2.68
N PHE A 55 7.70 -0.32 -2.96
CA PHE A 55 7.30 0.17 -4.28
C PHE A 55 6.53 1.47 -4.09
N GLN A 56 6.82 2.45 -4.95
CA GLN A 56 6.04 3.68 -4.99
C GLN A 56 4.67 3.34 -5.57
N ALA A 57 3.61 3.73 -4.87
CA ALA A 57 2.26 3.47 -5.30
C ALA A 57 1.39 4.72 -5.10
N THR A 58 0.43 4.92 -6.00
CA THR A 58 -0.55 5.99 -5.84
C THR A 58 -1.64 5.50 -4.88
N LEU A 59 -1.89 6.25 -3.82
CA LEU A 59 -2.93 5.96 -2.84
C LEU A 59 -4.16 6.84 -3.12
N ILE A 60 -5.34 6.23 -3.13
CA ILE A 60 -6.62 6.93 -3.27
C ILE A 60 -7.59 6.49 -2.18
N ASP A 61 -8.58 7.32 -1.85
CA ASP A 61 -9.71 6.86 -1.04
C ASP A 61 -10.46 5.75 -1.77
N ASP A 62 -10.78 4.67 -1.07
CA ASP A 62 -11.48 3.53 -1.67
C ASP A 62 -12.84 3.89 -2.26
N LYS A 63 -13.50 4.91 -1.70
CA LYS A 63 -14.79 5.42 -2.19
C LYS A 63 -14.71 5.98 -3.61
N ALA A 64 -13.52 6.39 -4.05
CA ALA A 64 -13.31 6.87 -5.41
C ALA A 64 -13.38 5.76 -6.46
N VAL A 65 -13.23 4.49 -6.06
CA VAL A 65 -13.15 3.36 -6.98
C VAL A 65 -14.56 2.92 -7.38
N LEU A 66 -14.89 3.15 -8.64
CA LEU A 66 -16.11 2.69 -9.27
C LEU A 66 -15.86 1.38 -10.02
N THR A 67 -16.94 0.63 -10.21
CA THR A 67 -16.92 -0.63 -10.95
C THR A 67 -17.90 -0.54 -12.10
N ASP A 68 -17.42 -0.86 -13.29
CA ASP A 68 -18.23 -1.01 -14.50
C ASP A 68 -17.97 -2.42 -15.03
N GLN A 69 -18.95 -3.30 -14.82
CA GLN A 69 -18.83 -4.74 -15.07
C GLN A 69 -17.63 -5.35 -14.33
N ASP A 70 -16.61 -5.78 -15.05
CA ASP A 70 -15.35 -6.33 -14.53
C ASP A 70 -14.25 -5.27 -14.34
N ARG A 71 -14.44 -4.07 -14.91
CA ARG A 71 -13.42 -3.02 -14.95
C ARG A 71 -13.57 -2.06 -13.76
N LYS A 72 -12.44 -1.76 -13.13
CA LYS A 72 -12.36 -0.77 -12.05
C LYS A 72 -11.88 0.55 -12.63
N TYR A 73 -12.50 1.66 -12.24
CA TYR A 73 -12.17 2.97 -12.76
C TYR A 73 -12.40 4.06 -11.72
N VAL A 74 -11.81 5.23 -11.96
CA VAL A 74 -12.01 6.45 -11.18
C VAL A 74 -12.28 7.62 -12.12
N TYR A 75 -12.79 8.72 -11.57
CA TYR A 75 -12.85 9.99 -12.29
C TYR A 75 -11.71 10.90 -11.84
N VAL A 76 -10.93 11.38 -12.81
CA VAL A 76 -9.89 12.39 -12.61
C VAL A 76 -10.33 13.74 -13.16
N VAL A 77 -9.95 14.83 -12.50
CA VAL A 77 -10.21 16.18 -12.98
C VAL A 77 -9.05 16.62 -13.87
N ASP A 78 -9.33 16.93 -15.12
CA ASP A 78 -8.34 17.44 -16.06
C ASP A 78 -8.05 18.94 -15.88
N LYS A 79 -7.15 19.48 -16.70
CA LYS A 79 -6.76 20.90 -16.66
C LYS A 79 -7.91 21.85 -17.05
N GLU A 80 -8.93 21.35 -17.74
CA GLU A 80 -10.11 22.09 -18.15
C GLU A 80 -11.25 21.97 -17.12
N SER A 81 -10.97 21.42 -15.93
CA SER A 81 -11.96 21.16 -14.88
C SER A 81 -13.08 20.22 -15.34
N LYS A 82 -12.78 19.23 -16.18
CA LYS A 82 -13.72 18.18 -16.59
C LYS A 82 -13.37 16.85 -15.94
N ALA A 83 -14.39 16.06 -15.62
CA ALA A 83 -14.25 14.72 -15.08
C ALA A 83 -13.97 13.71 -16.20
N GLN A 84 -12.76 13.15 -16.24
CA GLN A 84 -12.35 12.13 -17.19
C GLN A 84 -12.35 10.77 -16.52
N ARG A 85 -12.95 9.77 -17.18
CA ARG A 85 -12.87 8.38 -16.72
C ARG A 85 -11.46 7.86 -16.94
N ARG A 86 -10.90 7.22 -15.92
CA ARG A 86 -9.63 6.52 -16.00
C ARG A 86 -9.78 5.12 -15.42
N ASP A 87 -9.55 4.12 -16.25
CA ASP A 87 -9.52 2.74 -15.80
C ASP A 87 -8.25 2.50 -14.99
N ILE A 88 -8.38 1.75 -13.90
CA ILE A 88 -7.30 1.51 -12.95
C ILE A 88 -7.19 0.03 -12.60
N THR A 89 -6.00 -0.36 -12.17
CA THR A 89 -5.77 -1.66 -11.52
C THR A 89 -5.63 -1.43 -10.02
N PRO A 90 -6.69 -1.63 -9.22
CA PRO A 90 -6.58 -1.49 -7.77
C PRO A 90 -5.79 -2.66 -7.18
N GLY A 91 -5.07 -2.38 -6.10
CA GLY A 91 -4.37 -3.34 -5.27
C GLY A 91 -5.02 -3.48 -3.89
N ARG A 92 -4.21 -3.93 -2.92
CA ARG A 92 -4.62 -4.06 -1.52
C ARG A 92 -4.93 -2.69 -0.90
N LEU A 93 -5.70 -2.72 0.19
CA LEU A 93 -5.84 -1.57 1.07
C LEU A 93 -4.58 -1.46 1.95
N ALA A 94 -4.13 -0.23 2.17
CA ALA A 94 -3.04 0.12 3.08
C ALA A 94 -3.48 1.36 3.86
N ASP A 95 -3.52 1.25 5.19
CA ASP A 95 -3.87 2.34 6.11
C ASP A 95 -5.22 3.04 5.77
N GLY A 96 -6.20 2.26 5.31
CA GLY A 96 -7.53 2.76 4.92
C GLY A 96 -7.60 3.42 3.53
N LEU A 97 -6.49 3.45 2.79
CA LEU A 97 -6.42 3.90 1.40
C LEU A 97 -6.23 2.72 0.45
N ARG A 98 -6.71 2.86 -0.78
CA ARG A 98 -6.53 1.86 -1.84
C ARG A 98 -5.25 2.16 -2.62
N ILE A 99 -4.39 1.16 -2.72
CA ILE A 99 -3.24 1.20 -3.61
C ILE A 99 -3.73 1.09 -5.06
N VAL A 100 -3.24 1.95 -5.95
CA VAL A 100 -3.45 1.84 -7.40
C VAL A 100 -2.14 1.40 -8.05
N GLN A 101 -2.16 0.22 -8.66
CA GLN A 101 -0.99 -0.36 -9.31
C GLN A 101 -0.74 0.27 -10.69
N GLN A 102 -1.82 0.58 -11.42
CA GLN A 102 -1.75 1.16 -12.77
C GLN A 102 -2.96 2.07 -13.03
N GLY A 103 -2.78 3.03 -13.94
CA GLY A 103 -3.85 3.91 -14.46
C GLY A 103 -3.78 5.36 -13.98
N LEU A 104 -3.15 5.61 -12.83
CA LEU A 104 -2.97 6.96 -12.27
C LEU A 104 -1.51 7.38 -12.25
N LYS A 105 -1.29 8.69 -12.37
CA LYS A 105 0.01 9.33 -12.24
C LYS A 105 0.09 10.14 -10.94
N PRO A 106 1.29 10.30 -10.36
CA PRO A 106 1.48 11.22 -9.26
C PRO A 106 0.99 12.63 -9.62
N GLY A 107 0.17 13.22 -8.76
CA GLY A 107 -0.42 14.55 -8.96
C GLY A 107 -1.79 14.57 -9.64
N ASP A 108 -2.31 13.41 -10.09
CA ASP A 108 -3.68 13.33 -10.61
C ASP A 108 -4.71 13.67 -9.51
N LYS A 109 -5.68 14.53 -9.84
CA LYS A 109 -6.78 14.90 -8.94
C LYS A 109 -7.94 13.95 -9.12
N VAL A 110 -8.15 13.04 -8.18
CA VAL A 110 -9.25 12.06 -8.21
C VAL A 110 -10.47 12.59 -7.45
N ILE A 111 -11.66 12.38 -8.00
CA ILE A 111 -12.92 12.73 -7.35
C ILE A 111 -13.26 11.66 -6.31
N VAL A 112 -13.40 12.05 -5.04
CA VAL A 112 -13.68 11.15 -3.91
C VAL A 112 -15.11 11.25 -3.38
N ASP A 113 -15.77 12.38 -3.63
CA ASP A 113 -17.12 12.67 -3.17
C ASP A 113 -17.92 13.30 -4.31
N GLY A 114 -19.23 13.10 -4.31
CA GLY A 114 -20.11 13.62 -5.36
C GLY A 114 -20.02 12.89 -6.69
N LEU A 115 -19.50 11.66 -6.73
CA LEU A 115 -19.41 10.81 -7.94
C LEU A 115 -20.79 10.61 -8.60
N GLN A 116 -21.86 10.58 -7.81
CA GLN A 116 -23.24 10.48 -8.29
C GLN A 116 -23.69 11.67 -9.15
N LYS A 117 -22.95 12.79 -9.14
CA LYS A 117 -23.20 13.96 -9.98
C LYS A 117 -22.48 13.89 -11.33
N VAL A 118 -21.56 12.94 -11.49
CA VAL A 118 -20.81 12.71 -12.74
C VAL A 118 -21.51 11.60 -13.50
N PHE A 119 -22.40 11.97 -14.42
CA PHE A 119 -23.18 11.01 -15.21
C PHE A 119 -22.42 10.48 -16.43
N MET A 120 -21.46 11.25 -16.96
CA MET A 120 -20.66 10.87 -18.12
C MET A 120 -19.25 11.49 -18.07
N PRO A 121 -18.24 10.86 -18.73
CA PRO A 121 -16.94 11.47 -18.93
C PRO A 121 -17.05 12.80 -19.70
N GLY A 122 -16.15 13.74 -19.40
CA GLY A 122 -16.10 15.07 -20.02
C GLY A 122 -17.03 16.12 -19.39
N MET A 123 -17.81 15.75 -18.35
CA MET A 123 -18.65 16.73 -17.65
C MET A 123 -17.82 17.77 -16.91
N PRO A 124 -18.16 19.07 -17.01
CA PRO A 124 -17.52 20.10 -16.21
C PRO A 124 -17.85 19.86 -14.73
N VAL A 125 -16.84 19.98 -13.88
CA VAL A 125 -16.97 19.83 -12.43
C VAL A 125 -16.37 21.03 -11.72
N ASN A 126 -17.07 21.52 -10.70
CA ASN A 126 -16.52 22.50 -9.77
C ASN A 126 -15.99 21.76 -8.54
N ALA A 127 -14.79 21.20 -8.67
CA ALA A 127 -14.19 20.37 -7.64
C ALA A 127 -13.49 21.22 -6.56
N LYS A 128 -13.81 20.97 -5.29
CA LYS A 128 -13.03 21.48 -4.16
C LYS A 128 -11.91 20.49 -3.84
N THR A 129 -10.67 20.98 -3.79
CA THR A 129 -9.52 20.12 -3.49
C THR A 129 -9.54 19.77 -2.01
N VAL A 130 -9.50 18.48 -1.71
CA VAL A 130 -9.38 17.94 -0.34
C VAL A 130 -8.14 17.05 -0.27
N ALA A 131 -7.53 16.98 0.90
CA ALA A 131 -6.38 16.10 1.12
C ALA A 131 -6.83 14.63 1.01
N MET A 132 -6.11 13.84 0.21
CA MET A 132 -6.26 12.38 0.14
C MET A 132 -5.68 11.77 1.41
N THR A 133 -6.48 11.78 2.48
CA THR A 133 -6.09 11.23 3.78
C THR A 133 -7.19 10.32 4.32
N THR A 134 -6.78 9.30 5.05
CA THR A 134 -7.68 8.47 5.84
C THR A 134 -8.26 9.31 6.98
N ARG A 135 -9.59 9.24 7.18
CA ARG A 135 -10.29 9.95 8.27
C ARG A 135 -9.76 9.54 9.66
N ALA A 136 -9.06 8.41 9.78
CA ALA A 136 -8.45 7.96 11.03
C ALA A 136 -7.21 8.77 11.44
N ALA A 137 -6.58 9.52 10.53
CA ALA A 137 -5.39 10.33 10.85
C ALA A 137 -5.71 11.76 11.33
N LEU A 138 -6.99 12.08 11.58
CA LEU A 138 -7.47 13.42 11.95
C LEU A 138 -7.99 13.52 13.40
N ASN A 139 -7.81 12.48 14.21
CA ASN A 139 -8.20 12.46 15.63
C ASN A 139 -7.00 12.16 16.53
#